data_AF-A0A1Y2K339-F1
#
_entry.id   AF-A0A1Y2K339-F1
#
_cell.length_a   1.000
_cell.length_b   1.000
_cell.length_c   1.000
_cell.angle_alpha   90.00
_cell.angle_beta   90.00
_cell.angle_gamma   90.00
#
_symmetry.space_group_name_H-M   'P 1'
#
loop_
_entity.id
_entity.type
_entity.pdbx_description
1 polymer ?
#
loop_
_entity_poly.entity_id
_entity_poly.type
_entity_poly.pdbx_seq_one_letter_code
_entity_poly.pdbx_strand_id
1 'polypeptide(L)'
;MFQKIVHDGHEVPQDALLVVTIPKISLRGRNGLLIAAVTTAVIIAAIVWFGSRAPYEPLLRNLTEVEAGQVIAQLEKQGVPYRLEAHNSISIPADMVRKARIDLAMAGAPKDPSSVGWELFDNKSAWELAR
;
A
#
# COMPACT_ATOMS: atom_id res chain seq x y z
N MET A 1 -40.46 74.08 -33.48
CA MET A 1 -41.03 72.88 -34.14
C MET A 1 -40.23 71.68 -33.63
N PHE A 2 -40.68 71.11 -32.51
CA PHE A 2 -39.93 70.20 -31.63
C PHE A 2 -40.43 68.76 -31.78
N GLN A 3 -40.07 68.05 -32.86
CA GLN A 3 -40.45 66.63 -33.00
C GLN A 3 -39.55 65.95 -34.04
N LYS A 4 -38.40 65.39 -33.62
CA LYS A 4 -37.82 64.16 -34.21
C LYS A 4 -36.63 63.61 -33.43
N ILE A 5 -36.76 63.33 -32.13
CA ILE A 5 -35.77 62.48 -31.44
C ILE A 5 -36.50 61.54 -30.46
N VAL A 6 -37.33 60.66 -31.03
CA VAL A 6 -37.82 59.43 -30.37
C VAL A 6 -37.86 58.36 -31.47
N HIS A 7 -36.68 57.88 -31.85
CA HIS A 7 -36.54 56.70 -32.68
C HIS A 7 -35.09 56.22 -32.61
N ASP A 8 -34.70 55.64 -31.49
CA ASP A 8 -33.63 54.64 -31.53
C ASP A 8 -33.89 53.65 -30.41
N GLY A 9 -34.57 52.56 -30.77
CA GLY A 9 -34.54 51.36 -29.96
C GLY A 9 -33.10 50.89 -29.99
N HIS A 10 -32.43 50.93 -28.85
CA HIS A 10 -31.10 50.36 -28.68
C HIS A 10 -31.18 48.86 -28.95
N GLU A 11 -31.04 48.48 -30.21
CA GLU A 11 -30.78 47.11 -30.64
C GLU A 11 -29.43 46.72 -30.03
N VAL A 12 -29.49 45.88 -29.00
CA VAL A 12 -28.30 45.29 -28.40
C VAL A 12 -27.56 44.53 -29.52
N PRO A 13 -26.29 44.87 -29.82
CA PRO A 13 -25.56 44.24 -30.90
C PRO A 13 -25.46 42.72 -30.67
N GLN A 14 -25.98 41.91 -31.60
CA GLN A 14 -25.98 40.44 -31.52
C GLN A 14 -24.59 39.82 -31.73
N ASP A 15 -23.57 40.64 -32.01
CA ASP A 15 -22.16 40.28 -32.14
C ASP A 15 -21.42 40.27 -30.79
N ALA A 16 -22.04 40.79 -29.72
CA ALA A 16 -21.54 40.71 -28.35
C ALA A 16 -22.00 39.44 -27.60
N LEU A 17 -22.46 38.40 -28.32
CA LEU A 17 -22.39 37.06 -27.76
C LEU A 17 -20.90 36.74 -27.60
N LEU A 18 -20.40 36.79 -26.37
CA LEU A 18 -19.11 36.22 -26.02
C LEU A 18 -19.13 34.76 -26.48
N VAL A 19 -18.61 34.52 -27.69
CA VAL A 19 -18.26 33.20 -28.16
C VAL A 19 -17.09 32.81 -27.29
N VAL A 20 -17.40 32.19 -26.15
CA VAL A 20 -16.45 31.45 -25.33
C VAL A 20 -15.84 30.42 -26.28
N THR A 21 -14.69 30.78 -26.85
CA THR A 21 -13.93 29.90 -27.71
C THR A 21 -13.34 28.85 -26.79
N ILE A 22 -14.07 27.75 -26.59
CA ILE A 22 -13.57 26.61 -25.83
C ILE A 22 -12.38 26.06 -26.65
N PRO A 23 -11.17 26.03 -26.09
CA PRO A 23 -10.01 25.53 -26.82
C PRO A 23 -10.24 24.09 -27.25
N LYS A 24 -10.10 23.80 -28.55
CA LYS A 24 -10.20 22.44 -29.06
C LYS A 24 -9.07 21.60 -28.45
N ILE A 25 -9.43 20.64 -27.61
CA ILE A 25 -8.49 19.70 -27.04
C ILE A 25 -8.01 18.82 -28.20
N SER A 26 -6.74 18.96 -28.59
CA SER A 26 -6.24 18.27 -29.78
C SER A 26 -6.20 16.76 -29.56
N LEU A 27 -6.96 16.02 -30.38
CA LEU A 27 -7.01 14.54 -30.43
C LEU A 27 -5.66 13.85 -30.68
N ARG A 28 -4.59 14.61 -30.92
CA ARG A 28 -3.23 14.13 -31.13
C ARG A 28 -2.56 13.61 -29.85
N GLY A 29 -3.10 13.95 -28.67
CA GLY A 29 -2.67 13.42 -27.38
C GLY A 29 -3.24 12.04 -27.04
N ARG A 30 -4.23 11.52 -27.78
CA ARG A 30 -4.89 10.24 -27.46
C ARG A 30 -3.92 9.07 -27.51
N ASN A 31 -3.02 9.05 -28.49
CA ASN A 31 -2.00 8.00 -28.61
C ASN A 31 -0.95 8.13 -27.50
N GLY A 32 -0.58 9.36 -27.11
CA GLY A 32 0.32 9.60 -25.98
C GLY A 32 -0.26 9.13 -24.65
N LEU A 33 -1.57 9.34 -24.44
CA LEU A 33 -2.28 8.87 -23.26
C LEU A 33 -2.33 7.33 -23.19
N LEU A 34 -2.58 6.67 -24.33
CA LEU A 34 -2.58 5.21 -24.41
C LEU A 34 -1.19 4.63 -24.14
N ILE A 35 -0.14 5.22 -24.70
CA ILE A 35 1.24 4.78 -24.45
C ILE A 35 1.57 4.96 -22.96
N ALA A 36 1.27 6.12 -22.37
CA ALA A 36 1.50 6.37 -20.96
C ALA A 36 0.77 5.34 -20.07
N ALA A 37 -0.51 5.06 -20.36
CA ALA A 37 -1.29 4.08 -19.60
C ALA A 37 -0.70 2.66 -19.68
N VAL A 38 -0.29 2.23 -20.88
CA VAL A 38 0.33 0.91 -21.07
C VAL A 38 1.69 0.84 -20.36
N THR A 39 2.52 1.88 -20.47
CA THR A 39 3.82 1.94 -19.79
C THR A 39 3.65 1.88 -18.26
N THR A 40 2.69 2.61 -17.69
CA THR A 40 2.41 2.55 -16.25
C THR A 40 1.95 1.15 -15.83
N ALA A 41 1.06 0.52 -16.59
CA ALA A 41 0.61 -0.84 -16.30
C ALA A 41 1.76 -1.86 -16.33
N VAL A 42 2.66 -1.74 -17.32
CA VAL A 42 3.85 -2.61 -17.45
C VAL A 42 4.82 -2.38 -16.28
N ILE A 43 5.04 -1.14 -15.85
CA ILE A 43 5.90 -0.83 -14.70
C ILE A 43 5.30 -1.43 -13.42
N ILE A 44 4.00 -1.29 -13.20
CA ILE A 44 3.31 -1.89 -12.05
C ILE A 44 3.45 -3.42 -12.10
N ALA A 45 3.20 -4.04 -13.25
CA ALA A 45 3.36 -5.48 -13.42
C ALA A 45 4.80 -5.94 -13.17
N ALA A 46 5.79 -5.17 -13.61
CA ALA A 46 7.21 -5.44 -13.35
C ALA A 46 7.54 -5.30 -11.86
N ILE A 47 7.06 -4.28 -11.17
CA ILE A 47 7.24 -4.12 -9.72
C ILE A 47 6.62 -5.29 -8.97
N VAL A 48 5.43 -5.74 -9.35
CA VAL A 48 4.79 -6.92 -8.75
C VAL A 48 5.60 -8.19 -9.06
N TRP A 49 6.02 -8.38 -10.30
CA TRP A 49 6.77 -9.57 -10.74
C TRP A 49 8.16 -9.67 -10.10
N PHE A 50 8.91 -8.57 -10.06
CA PHE A 50 10.24 -8.52 -9.46
C PHE A 50 10.19 -8.39 -7.92
N GLY A 51 9.19 -7.69 -7.37
CA GLY A 51 8.93 -7.58 -5.93
C GLY A 51 8.41 -8.88 -5.30
N SER A 52 7.94 -9.84 -6.11
CA SER A 52 7.54 -11.18 -5.64
C SER A 52 8.70 -12.06 -5.16
N ARG A 53 9.96 -11.60 -5.31
CA ARG A 53 11.16 -12.27 -4.78
C ARG A 53 11.54 -11.77 -3.39
N ALA A 54 10.57 -11.33 -2.58
CA ALA A 54 10.85 -11.06 -1.17
C ALA A 54 11.34 -12.36 -0.52
N PRO A 55 12.53 -12.38 0.13
CA PRO A 55 12.98 -13.55 0.86
C PRO A 55 11.93 -13.87 1.93
N TYR A 56 11.45 -15.11 1.95
CA TYR A 56 10.54 -15.56 3.00
C TYR A 56 11.38 -15.94 4.20
N GLU A 57 10.99 -15.44 5.37
CA GLU A 57 11.67 -15.76 6.61
C GLU A 57 10.66 -16.41 7.57
N PRO A 58 11.08 -17.41 8.36
CA PRO A 58 10.19 -18.07 9.31
C PRO A 58 9.65 -17.06 10.32
N LEU A 59 8.33 -16.92 10.32
CA LEU A 59 7.60 -16.13 11.30
C LEU A 59 7.63 -16.86 12.63
N LEU A 60 7.09 -18.09 12.65
CA LEU A 60 6.93 -19.00 13.78
C LEU A 60 7.33 -20.43 13.36
N ARG A 61 7.86 -21.22 14.30
CA ARG A 61 8.29 -22.61 14.07
C ARG A 61 7.69 -23.54 15.13
N ASN A 62 7.54 -24.82 14.76
CA ASN A 62 7.10 -25.88 15.69
C ASN A 62 5.73 -25.60 16.33
N LEU A 63 4.79 -25.09 15.53
CA LEU A 63 3.41 -24.86 15.96
C LEU A 63 2.67 -26.19 16.05
N THR A 64 1.69 -26.33 16.93
CA THR A 64 0.66 -27.38 16.81
C THR A 64 -0.28 -27.07 15.64
N GLU A 65 -0.98 -28.06 15.09
CA GLU A 65 -1.95 -27.84 13.99
C GLU A 65 -3.02 -26.79 14.34
N VAL A 66 -3.46 -26.77 15.61
CA VAL A 66 -4.43 -25.81 16.11
C VAL A 66 -3.85 -24.39 16.13
N GLU A 67 -2.62 -24.22 16.62
CA GLU A 67 -1.94 -22.91 16.65
C GLU A 67 -1.63 -22.40 15.25
N ALA A 68 -1.19 -23.28 14.33
CA ALA A 68 -0.96 -22.93 12.95
C ALA A 68 -2.25 -22.40 12.27
N GLY A 69 -3.39 -23.06 12.49
CA GLY A 69 -4.67 -22.61 11.98
C GLY A 69 -5.10 -21.24 12.51
N GLN A 70 -4.87 -20.95 13.79
CA GLN A 70 -5.15 -19.64 14.38
C GLN A 70 -4.27 -18.52 13.79
N VAL A 71 -2.98 -18.79 13.60
CA VAL A 71 -2.04 -17.84 13.02
C VAL A 71 -2.37 -17.57 11.55
N ILE A 72 -2.70 -18.60 10.77
CA ILE A 72 -3.12 -18.46 9.37
C ILE A 72 -4.36 -17.57 9.26
N ALA A 73 -5.39 -17.85 10.06
CA ALA A 73 -6.62 -17.04 10.04
C ALA A 73 -6.36 -15.56 10.37
N GLN A 74 -5.38 -15.28 11.23
CA GLN A 74 -4.97 -13.90 11.54
C GLN A 74 -4.19 -13.25 10.39
N LEU A 75 -3.25 -13.97 9.77
CA LEU A 75 -2.48 -13.48 8.61
C LEU A 75 -3.39 -13.20 7.40
N GLU A 76 -4.38 -14.06 7.16
CA GLU A 76 -5.41 -13.87 6.13
C GLU A 76 -6.25 -12.62 6.36
N LYS A 77 -6.71 -12.38 7.60
CA LYS A 77 -7.43 -11.15 7.97
C LYS A 77 -6.61 -9.89 7.71
N GLN A 78 -5.29 -9.98 7.86
CA GLN A 78 -4.37 -8.87 7.65
C GLN A 78 -3.90 -8.75 6.19
N GLY A 79 -4.31 -9.66 5.30
CA GLY A 79 -3.88 -9.68 3.90
C GLY A 79 -2.37 -9.97 3.73
N VAL A 80 -1.75 -10.64 4.70
CA VAL A 80 -0.32 -10.96 4.67
C VAL A 80 -0.12 -12.27 3.91
N PRO A 81 0.70 -12.30 2.84
CA PRO A 81 1.02 -13.54 2.14
C PRO A 81 1.87 -14.46 3.05
N TYR A 82 1.50 -15.73 3.13
CA TYR A 82 2.15 -16.72 3.99
C TYR A 82 2.45 -18.02 3.23
N ARG A 83 3.41 -18.79 3.75
CA ARG A 83 3.71 -20.15 3.32
C ARG A 83 3.81 -21.06 4.52
N LEU A 84 3.18 -22.23 4.42
CA LEU A 84 3.46 -23.35 5.34
C LEU A 84 4.69 -24.11 4.84
N GLU A 85 5.61 -24.35 5.75
CA GLU A 85 6.79 -25.19 5.54
C GLU A 85 6.69 -26.49 6.37
N ALA A 86 7.66 -27.38 6.17
CA ALA A 86 7.74 -28.63 6.93
C ALA A 86 7.87 -28.37 8.44
N HIS A 87 7.42 -29.31 9.27
CA HIS A 87 7.44 -29.18 10.74
C HIS A 87 6.55 -28.05 11.29
N ASN A 88 5.46 -27.73 10.59
CA ASN A 88 4.46 -26.77 11.06
C ASN A 88 5.04 -25.37 11.32
N SER A 89 5.98 -24.94 10.47
CA SER A 89 6.48 -23.57 10.43
C SER A 89 5.71 -22.73 9.42
N ILE A 90 5.52 -21.45 9.76
CA ILE A 90 4.87 -20.47 8.90
C ILE A 90 5.90 -19.40 8.56
N SER A 91 6.09 -19.15 7.27
CA SER A 91 7.04 -18.16 6.74
C SER A 91 6.28 -17.07 5.98
N ILE A 92 6.75 -15.82 6.11
CA ILE A 92 6.17 -14.64 5.43
C ILE A 92 7.28 -13.78 4.81
N PRO A 93 6.99 -12.81 3.93
CA PRO A 93 8.00 -11.90 3.39
C PRO A 93 8.80 -11.22 4.50
N ALA A 94 10.14 -11.20 4.38
CA ALA A 94 11.06 -10.66 5.39
C ALA A 94 10.72 -9.22 5.80
N ASP A 95 10.27 -8.39 4.86
CA ASP A 95 9.84 -7.01 5.11
C ASP A 95 8.67 -6.91 6.10
N MET A 96 7.83 -7.95 6.17
CA MET A 96 6.63 -8.01 6.99
C MET A 96 6.83 -8.75 8.32
N VAL A 97 7.89 -9.56 8.48
CA VAL A 97 8.16 -10.39 9.67
C VAL A 97 8.11 -9.58 10.96
N ARG A 98 8.82 -8.46 10.98
CA ARG A 98 8.93 -7.62 12.19
C ARG A 98 7.57 -7.09 12.62
N LYS A 99 6.78 -6.59 11.67
CA LYS A 99 5.44 -6.07 11.95
C LYS A 99 4.50 -7.19 12.39
N ALA A 100 4.49 -8.31 11.68
CA ALA A 100 3.67 -9.46 12.01
C ALA A 100 3.98 -10.01 13.41
N ARG A 101 5.25 -10.05 13.84
CA ARG A 101 5.62 -10.44 15.21
C ARG A 101 5.04 -9.51 16.28
N ILE A 102 5.04 -8.20 16.01
CA ILE A 102 4.42 -7.22 16.92
C ILE A 102 2.91 -7.44 16.97
N ASP A 103 2.26 -7.56 15.81
CA ASP A 103 0.81 -7.77 15.71
C ASP A 103 0.37 -9.08 16.39
N LEU A 104 1.13 -10.16 16.20
CA LEU A 104 0.89 -11.45 16.86
C LEU A 104 1.11 -11.39 18.37
N ALA A 105 2.14 -10.65 18.83
CA ALA A 105 2.37 -10.43 20.26
C ALA A 105 1.22 -9.64 20.91
N MET A 106 0.66 -8.65 20.21
CA MET A 106 -0.53 -7.92 20.65
C MET A 106 -1.80 -8.79 20.66
N ALA A 107 -1.90 -9.74 19.72
CA ALA A 107 -3.00 -10.69 19.65
C ALA A 107 -2.91 -11.85 20.66
N GLY A 108 -1.84 -11.91 21.47
CA GLY A 108 -1.62 -12.97 22.46
C GLY A 108 -1.24 -14.31 21.84
N ALA A 109 -0.70 -14.32 20.61
CA ALA A 109 -0.27 -15.53 19.93
C ALA A 109 0.87 -16.24 20.72
N PRO A 110 0.98 -17.59 20.60
CA PRO A 110 2.04 -18.36 21.25
C PRO A 110 3.40 -17.74 20.97
N LYS A 111 4.15 -17.44 22.03
CA LYS A 111 5.45 -16.79 21.91
C LYS A 111 6.36 -17.68 21.08
N ASP A 112 6.96 -17.12 20.04
CA ASP A 112 8.15 -17.69 19.44
C ASP A 112 9.17 -17.94 20.56
N PRO A 113 9.63 -19.18 20.79
CA PRO A 113 10.78 -19.41 21.66
C PRO A 113 12.06 -18.83 21.06
N SER A 114 12.02 -18.35 19.80
CA SER A 114 13.17 -17.78 19.10
C SER A 114 13.29 -16.24 19.16
N SER A 115 12.34 -15.54 19.81
CA SER A 115 12.37 -14.09 20.01
C SER A 115 12.88 -13.64 21.38
N VAL A 116 13.57 -14.52 22.11
CA VAL A 116 14.23 -14.16 23.37
C VAL A 116 15.56 -13.45 23.08
N GLY A 117 15.44 -12.24 22.54
CA GLY A 117 16.54 -11.33 22.26
C GLY A 117 16.98 -10.49 23.47
N TRP A 118 16.53 -10.83 24.68
CA TRP A 118 16.78 -10.00 25.89
C TRP A 118 17.33 -10.75 27.11
N GLU A 119 17.26 -12.08 27.16
CA GLU A 119 17.80 -12.87 28.30
C GLU A 119 19.33 -12.87 28.34
N LEU A 120 19.98 -12.55 27.22
CA LEU A 120 21.44 -12.38 27.14
C LEU A 120 21.93 -11.07 27.74
N PHE A 121 21.05 -10.08 27.94
CA PHE A 121 21.42 -8.79 28.53
C PHE A 121 21.19 -8.74 30.05
N ASP A 122 20.41 -9.67 30.61
CA ASP A 122 20.11 -9.67 32.05
C ASP A 122 21.04 -10.56 32.89
N ASN A 123 21.84 -11.44 32.27
CA ASN A 123 22.75 -12.32 33.04
C ASN A 123 24.20 -11.82 33.13
N LYS A 124 24.47 -10.56 32.75
CA LYS A 124 25.78 -9.90 32.92
C LYS A 124 25.74 -8.62 33.75
N SER A 125 24.64 -8.40 34.48
CA SER A 125 24.54 -7.40 35.54
C SER A 125 24.85 -7.97 36.93
N ALA A 126 25.33 -9.22 37.00
CA ALA A 126 26.12 -9.72 38.12
C ALA A 126 27.52 -9.05 38.12
N TRP A 127 27.54 -7.72 38.23
CA TRP A 127 28.68 -6.94 38.73
C TRP A 127 28.85 -7.12 40.25
N GLU A 128 28.14 -8.11 40.81
CA GLU A 128 28.24 -8.63 42.17
C GLU A 128 29.45 -9.57 42.32
N LEU A 129 30.63 -9.07 41.97
CA LEU A 129 31.88 -9.42 42.63
C LEU A 129 32.48 -8.15 43.22
N ALA A 130 31.62 -7.31 43.80
CA ALA A 130 31.97 -6.36 44.84
C ALA A 130 32.42 -7.12 46.10
N ARG A 131 33.66 -7.63 46.07
CA ARG A 131 34.53 -7.92 47.21
C ARG A 131 35.96 -8.11 46.73
#